data_AF-A0A9P5DTD3-F1
#
_entry.id   AF-A0A9P5DTD3-F1
#
_cell.length_a   1.000
_cell.length_b   1.000
_cell.length_c   1.000
_cell.angle_alpha   90.00
_cell.angle_beta   90.00
_cell.angle_gamma   90.00
#
_symmetry.space_group_name_H-M   'P 1'
#
loop_
_entity.id
_entity.type
_entity.pdbx_description
1 polymer ?
#
loop_
_entity_poly.entity_id
_entity_poly.type
_entity_poly.pdbx_seq_one_letter_code
_entity_poly.pdbx_strand_id
1 'polypeptide(L)'
;MLEDSHIDAGEWPLRQPTNVIEAGTEEVVYLKSSPLADAKARVKYEVQLNENLESFVLEFHCPSMLFSRNYLHVASCSSGISVDVRDFNRGSSPLRGNIDFQVKLVPGNKERVLHEKPYLGVRGLPPVDKHRLGTYSHRDLMRINYDFGFKVPFLPVQLDKRPIHESIAIAAFIQSKIPFPKGTFYNNINDKQWEYFRGIIWNDDPSCLLFINDTEDNRHFGLGIDWSKAYVEFGDRRNMTARSHRDDLQFLHAMGRFDGDTAQDTHSRIMHWMKVMYKLACGNQDVSADDPLRCHFPEYFDSQSTPTRDATLRDLLLAETPGYLRVNLQARALGSCLHIISDSFSLGHTQRRLKNPHDLIDRDSESYIQFRPGAYGDWGPILCFHNFSKQKFFRHQHYDTRKQSQDPIPKYTETFNDIIGARNAIDASMKLINLFADKAAWEPHVTTLLNEIFELDRDVKPSNHFVDEEIISFVYQDRPQSGLFSFHNLR
;
A
#
# COMPACT_ATOMS: atom_id res chain seq x y z
N MET A 1 -3.40 -7.57 15.31
CA MET A 1 -4.86 -7.77 15.27
C MET A 1 -5.20 -8.92 14.33
N LEU A 2 -6.21 -9.72 14.69
CA LEU A 2 -6.79 -10.77 13.86
C LEU A 2 -8.10 -10.35 13.19
N GLU A 3 -8.42 -11.05 12.11
CA GLU A 3 -9.65 -10.90 11.31
C GLU A 3 -10.94 -11.17 12.10
N ASP A 4 -10.89 -11.93 13.20
CA ASP A 4 -12.06 -12.19 14.05
C ASP A 4 -12.61 -10.90 14.73
N SER A 5 -11.89 -9.79 14.57
CA SER A 5 -12.37 -8.46 14.92
C SER A 5 -13.50 -8.05 13.97
N HIS A 6 -14.72 -7.94 14.49
CA HIS A 6 -15.90 -7.59 13.70
C HIS A 6 -16.74 -6.53 14.40
N ILE A 7 -17.50 -5.81 13.59
CA ILE A 7 -18.51 -4.86 14.04
C ILE A 7 -19.86 -5.56 13.99
N ASP A 8 -20.56 -5.56 15.12
CA ASP A 8 -21.97 -5.93 15.18
C ASP A 8 -22.87 -4.71 14.92
N ALA A 9 -22.46 -3.52 15.39
CA ALA A 9 -23.16 -2.26 15.17
C ALA A 9 -22.21 -1.06 15.23
N GLY A 10 -22.40 -0.06 14.36
CA GLY A 10 -21.54 1.12 14.24
C GLY A 10 -20.60 1.02 13.05
N GLU A 11 -19.52 1.80 13.09
CA GLU A 11 -18.54 1.94 12.02
C GLU A 11 -17.17 2.20 12.64
N TRP A 12 -16.13 1.51 12.13
CA TRP A 12 -14.75 1.82 12.47
C TRP A 12 -14.34 3.10 11.75
N PRO A 13 -13.92 4.13 12.48
CA PRO A 13 -13.33 5.30 11.84
C PRO A 13 -12.00 4.94 11.19
N LEU A 14 -11.54 5.81 10.31
CA LEU A 14 -10.21 5.71 9.74
C LEU A 14 -9.16 5.50 10.86
N ARG A 15 -8.28 4.50 10.66
CA ARG A 15 -7.21 4.02 11.57
C ARG A 15 -7.68 3.14 12.71
N GLN A 16 -8.92 2.66 12.68
CA GLN A 16 -9.48 1.88 13.77
C GLN A 16 -10.00 0.52 13.31
N PRO A 17 -9.95 -0.49 14.19
CA PRO A 17 -9.06 -0.54 15.37
C PRO A 17 -7.60 -0.65 14.91
N THR A 18 -6.62 -0.07 15.62
CA THR A 18 -5.22 -0.17 15.19
C THR A 18 -4.77 -1.64 15.05
N ASN A 19 -4.09 -1.97 13.95
CA ASN A 19 -3.68 -3.34 13.68
C ASN A 19 -2.54 -3.82 14.61
N VAL A 20 -1.71 -2.90 15.12
CA VAL A 20 -0.56 -3.15 15.99
C VAL A 20 -0.60 -2.19 17.17
N ILE A 21 -0.39 -2.72 18.36
CA ILE A 21 -0.14 -1.96 19.60
C ILE A 21 1.27 -2.34 20.04
N GLU A 22 2.13 -1.35 20.23
CA GLU A 22 3.53 -1.60 20.62
C GLU A 22 3.62 -1.90 22.11
N ALA A 23 4.57 -2.76 22.48
CA ALA A 23 4.81 -3.06 23.87
C ALA A 23 5.27 -1.79 24.62
N GLY A 24 4.60 -1.47 25.72
CA GLY A 24 4.90 -0.30 26.54
C GLY A 24 4.29 1.01 26.04
N THR A 25 3.41 0.98 25.03
CA THR A 25 2.62 2.15 24.62
C THR A 25 1.18 2.06 25.09
N GLU A 26 0.51 3.22 25.13
CA GLU A 26 -0.93 3.32 25.30
C GLU A 26 -1.55 3.59 23.92
N GLU A 27 -2.58 2.85 23.56
CA GLU A 27 -3.28 3.01 22.28
C GLU A 27 -4.79 3.07 22.53
N VAL A 28 -5.47 3.86 21.69
CA VAL A 28 -6.92 4.05 21.79
C VAL A 28 -7.62 3.30 20.67
N VAL A 29 -8.51 2.37 21.05
CA VAL A 29 -9.45 1.74 20.13
C VAL A 29 -10.76 2.53 20.15
N TYR A 30 -11.20 3.02 18.98
CA TYR A 30 -12.38 3.87 18.85
C TYR A 30 -13.37 3.29 17.83
N LEU A 31 -14.64 3.22 18.22
CA LEU A 31 -15.75 2.83 17.37
C LEU A 31 -16.75 3.99 17.32
N LYS A 32 -17.22 4.35 16.13
CA LYS A 32 -18.19 5.41 15.94
C LYS A 32 -19.58 4.81 15.73
N SER A 33 -20.60 5.45 16.30
CA SER A 33 -22.00 5.20 15.94
C SER A 33 -22.75 6.52 15.79
N SER A 34 -23.88 6.48 15.09
CA SER A 34 -24.81 7.61 15.07
C SER A 34 -25.45 7.79 16.46
N PRO A 35 -25.90 9.00 16.84
CA PRO A 35 -26.43 9.29 18.19
C PRO A 35 -27.59 8.40 18.66
N LEU A 36 -28.31 7.76 17.73
CA LEU A 36 -29.45 6.87 17.99
C LEU A 36 -29.14 5.40 17.70
N ALA A 37 -27.89 5.07 17.37
CA ALA A 37 -27.46 3.73 16.97
C ALA A 37 -26.47 3.14 17.99
N ASP A 38 -26.59 1.83 18.19
CA ASP A 38 -25.66 1.06 19.01
C ASP A 38 -24.24 1.12 18.40
N ALA A 39 -23.24 1.09 19.27
CA ALA A 39 -21.86 0.83 18.89
C ALA A 39 -21.45 -0.49 19.55
N LYS A 40 -21.27 -1.57 18.80
CA LYS A 40 -20.95 -2.91 19.32
C LYS A 40 -19.88 -3.56 18.44
N ALA A 41 -18.78 -4.00 19.03
CA ALA A 41 -17.71 -4.67 18.30
C ALA A 41 -16.90 -5.64 19.16
N ARG A 42 -16.16 -6.50 18.47
CA ARG A 42 -15.09 -7.33 19.01
C ARG A 42 -13.77 -6.97 18.36
N VAL A 43 -12.71 -6.96 19.15
CA VAL A 43 -11.34 -6.85 18.64
C VAL A 43 -10.50 -7.99 19.21
N LYS A 44 -9.78 -8.69 18.33
CA LYS A 44 -8.89 -9.79 18.69
C LYS A 44 -7.45 -9.39 18.42
N TYR A 45 -6.62 -9.49 19.45
CA TYR A 45 -5.18 -9.25 19.36
C TYR A 45 -4.40 -10.53 19.61
N GLU A 46 -3.28 -10.66 18.92
CA GLU A 46 -2.30 -11.72 19.12
C GLU A 46 -1.02 -11.11 19.65
N VAL A 47 -0.34 -11.86 20.50
CA VAL A 47 0.95 -11.50 21.07
C VAL A 47 1.87 -12.70 20.94
N GLN A 48 2.99 -12.51 20.26
CA GLN A 48 4.05 -13.52 20.20
C GLN A 48 4.81 -13.50 21.53
N LEU A 49 4.76 -14.60 22.28
CA LEU A 49 5.50 -14.79 23.53
C LEU A 49 6.40 -16.02 23.40
N ASN A 50 7.71 -15.78 23.25
CA ASN A 50 8.69 -16.82 22.93
C ASN A 50 8.26 -17.57 21.65
N GLU A 51 8.13 -18.89 21.70
CA GLU A 51 7.66 -19.74 20.60
C GLU A 51 6.13 -19.87 20.52
N ASN A 52 5.39 -19.33 21.50
CA ASN A 52 3.94 -19.44 21.57
C ASN A 52 3.24 -18.17 21.09
N LEU A 53 2.12 -18.36 20.38
CA LEU A 53 1.22 -17.27 19.99
C LEU A 53 0.04 -17.24 20.97
N GLU A 54 0.01 -16.23 21.82
CA GLU A 54 -1.11 -16.00 22.74
C GLU A 54 -2.09 -14.99 22.13
N SER A 55 -3.35 -15.00 22.55
CA SER A 55 -4.35 -14.08 22.02
C SER A 55 -5.39 -13.69 23.07
N PHE A 56 -6.03 -12.55 22.85
CA PHE A 56 -7.19 -12.14 23.63
C PHE A 56 -8.23 -11.46 22.75
N VAL A 57 -9.48 -11.53 23.17
CA VAL A 57 -10.63 -10.89 22.53
C VAL A 57 -11.25 -9.92 23.52
N LEU A 58 -11.37 -8.67 23.10
CA LEU A 58 -12.14 -7.66 23.80
C LEU A 58 -13.48 -7.50 23.11
N GLU A 59 -14.54 -7.48 23.90
CA GLU A 59 -15.89 -7.17 23.43
C GLU A 59 -16.39 -5.93 24.14
N PHE A 60 -16.96 -4.99 23.38
CA PHE A 60 -17.52 -3.77 23.94
C PHE A 60 -18.79 -3.32 23.22
N HIS A 61 -19.66 -2.64 23.96
CA HIS A 61 -20.93 -2.10 23.46
C HIS A 61 -21.37 -0.87 24.21
N CYS A 62 -21.73 0.14 23.44
CA CYS A 62 -22.44 1.32 23.85
C CYS A 62 -23.85 1.29 23.23
N PRO A 63 -24.88 0.82 23.96
CA PRO A 63 -26.25 0.78 23.45
C PRO A 63 -26.85 2.19 23.32
N SER A 64 -27.75 2.40 22.36
CA SER A 64 -28.40 3.70 22.12
C SER A 64 -29.62 3.96 23.02
N MET A 65 -30.22 2.92 23.59
CA MET A 65 -31.43 3.05 24.41
C MET A 65 -31.14 3.74 25.75
N LEU A 66 -32.02 4.67 26.15
CA LEU A 66 -31.98 5.30 27.47
C LEU A 66 -31.93 4.24 28.58
N PHE A 67 -31.08 4.46 29.57
CA PHE A 67 -30.84 3.59 30.75
C PHE A 67 -30.17 2.23 30.48
N SER A 68 -29.88 1.90 29.22
CA SER A 68 -29.04 0.74 28.92
C SER A 68 -27.61 0.96 29.40
N ARG A 69 -26.97 -0.11 29.85
CA ARG A 69 -25.61 -0.05 30.39
C ARG A 69 -24.60 -0.41 29.33
N ASN A 70 -23.52 0.36 29.29
CA ASN A 70 -22.34 0.02 28.54
C ASN A 70 -21.77 -1.31 29.04
N TYR A 71 -21.17 -2.08 28.14
CA TYR A 71 -20.36 -3.23 28.52
C TYR A 71 -18.97 -3.16 27.87
N LEU A 72 -17.96 -3.57 28.64
CA LEU A 72 -16.60 -3.79 28.18
C LEU A 72 -16.03 -4.97 28.98
N HIS A 73 -15.63 -6.04 28.31
CA HIS A 73 -15.01 -7.19 28.98
C HIS A 73 -14.08 -7.97 28.04
N VAL A 74 -13.26 -8.82 28.65
CA VAL A 74 -12.40 -9.78 27.96
C VAL A 74 -13.22 -11.04 27.68
N ALA A 75 -13.61 -11.26 26.43
CA ALA A 75 -14.43 -12.39 26.01
C ALA A 75 -13.65 -13.71 26.03
N SER A 76 -12.36 -13.65 25.68
CA SER A 76 -11.44 -14.79 25.78
C SER A 76 -10.01 -14.30 25.95
N CYS A 77 -9.18 -15.06 26.64
CA CYS A 77 -7.78 -14.72 26.89
C CYS A 77 -6.96 -16.01 27.04
N SER A 78 -5.85 -16.12 26.31
CA SER A 78 -4.95 -17.26 26.42
C SER A 78 -4.21 -17.27 27.77
N SER A 79 -3.77 -18.45 28.22
CA SER A 79 -3.26 -18.64 29.58
C SER A 79 -1.94 -17.93 29.88
N GLY A 80 -1.13 -17.62 28.86
CA GLY A 80 0.16 -16.95 29.00
C GLY A 80 0.07 -15.44 29.26
N ILE A 81 -1.12 -14.86 29.18
CA ILE A 81 -1.37 -13.43 29.34
C ILE A 81 -2.47 -13.15 30.36
N SER A 82 -2.49 -11.92 30.87
CA SER A 82 -3.56 -11.33 31.67
C SER A 82 -4.05 -10.08 30.96
N VAL A 83 -5.37 -9.90 30.92
CA VAL A 83 -5.99 -8.69 30.40
C VAL A 83 -7.04 -8.29 31.41
N ASP A 84 -6.86 -7.12 32.02
CA ASP A 84 -7.70 -6.62 33.10
C ASP A 84 -8.38 -5.33 32.66
N VAL A 85 -9.72 -5.31 32.72
CA VAL A 85 -10.50 -4.08 32.52
C VAL A 85 -10.55 -3.33 33.84
N ARG A 86 -9.88 -2.18 33.93
CA ARG A 86 -9.72 -1.47 35.20
C ARG A 86 -10.82 -0.47 35.48
N ASP A 87 -11.13 0.38 34.51
CA ASP A 87 -12.13 1.44 34.66
C ASP A 87 -12.94 1.55 33.37
N PHE A 88 -14.27 1.54 33.45
CA PHE A 88 -15.11 1.96 32.33
C PHE A 88 -16.43 2.57 32.82
N ASN A 89 -16.96 3.54 32.08
CA ASN A 89 -18.26 4.13 32.40
C ASN A 89 -19.40 3.16 32.06
N ARG A 90 -20.14 2.69 33.07
CA ARG A 90 -21.29 1.76 32.90
C ARG A 90 -22.55 2.43 32.37
N GLY A 91 -22.66 3.75 32.48
CA GLY A 91 -23.72 4.57 31.89
C GLY A 91 -23.12 5.86 31.37
N SER A 92 -23.78 6.46 30.36
CA SER A 92 -23.32 7.57 29.50
C SER A 92 -22.62 7.15 28.20
N SER A 93 -22.86 7.92 27.14
CA SER A 93 -22.15 7.86 25.87
C SER A 93 -21.21 9.07 25.77
N PRO A 94 -19.98 8.93 25.25
CA PRO A 94 -19.38 7.70 24.71
C PRO A 94 -18.93 6.72 25.80
N LEU A 95 -18.87 5.43 25.47
CA LEU A 95 -18.14 4.43 26.26
C LEU A 95 -16.65 4.82 26.29
N ARG A 96 -16.07 4.85 27.49
CA ARG A 96 -14.64 5.03 27.75
C ARG A 96 -14.21 4.01 28.78
N GLY A 97 -13.15 3.28 28.49
CA GLY A 97 -12.56 2.39 29.46
C GLY A 97 -11.09 2.10 29.20
N ASN A 98 -10.41 1.65 30.25
CA ASN A 98 -8.98 1.35 30.25
C ASN A 98 -8.78 -0.16 30.44
N ILE A 99 -7.82 -0.70 29.70
CA ILE A 99 -7.50 -2.12 29.68
C ILE A 99 -6.00 -2.25 29.90
N ASP A 100 -5.64 -3.01 30.92
CA ASP A 100 -4.26 -3.32 31.24
C ASP A 100 -3.92 -4.70 30.70
N PHE A 101 -2.88 -4.76 29.89
CA PHE A 101 -2.33 -6.00 29.35
C PHE A 101 -1.04 -6.36 30.10
N GLN A 102 -0.92 -7.61 30.53
CA GLN A 102 0.29 -8.13 31.20
C GLN A 102 0.64 -9.53 30.71
N VAL A 103 1.93 -9.79 30.52
CA VAL A 103 2.45 -11.14 30.25
C VAL A 103 2.65 -11.88 31.58
N LYS A 104 2.09 -13.08 31.70
CA LYS A 104 2.30 -13.92 32.89
C LYS A 104 3.63 -14.65 32.74
N LEU A 105 4.63 -14.27 33.54
CA LEU A 105 5.90 -15.00 33.60
C LEU A 105 5.64 -16.40 34.17
N VAL A 106 5.96 -17.45 33.40
CA VAL A 106 5.89 -18.83 33.87
C VAL A 106 6.97 -19.03 34.95
N PRO A 107 6.61 -19.46 36.18
CA PRO A 107 7.60 -19.78 37.20
C PRO A 107 8.34 -21.07 36.81
N GLY A 108 9.53 -20.95 36.22
CA GLY A 108 10.31 -22.13 35.81
C GLY A 108 11.69 -21.84 35.21
N ASN A 109 11.89 -20.71 34.52
CA ASN A 109 13.20 -20.35 33.96
C ASN A 109 13.98 -19.40 34.88
N LYS A 110 14.33 -19.89 36.08
CA LYS A 110 15.43 -19.32 36.87
C LYS A 110 16.72 -20.02 36.46
N GLU A 111 17.35 -19.55 35.38
CA GLU A 111 18.79 -19.66 35.05
C GLU A 111 19.03 -19.56 33.54
N ARG A 112 18.81 -18.36 32.97
CA ARG A 112 19.56 -17.79 31.82
C ARG A 112 19.01 -16.41 31.48
N VAL A 113 18.93 -15.54 32.49
CA VAL A 113 18.82 -14.10 32.28
C VAL A 113 19.85 -13.46 33.22
N LEU A 114 21.12 -13.61 32.86
CA LEU A 114 22.20 -12.82 33.43
C LEU A 114 22.81 -12.03 32.27
N HIS A 115 22.80 -10.72 32.46
CA HIS A 115 23.25 -9.65 31.57
C HIS A 115 22.27 -9.14 30.53
N GLU A 116 21.16 -8.57 31.01
CA GLU A 116 20.82 -7.18 30.65
C GLU A 116 19.93 -6.60 31.74
N LYS A 117 20.44 -5.59 32.45
CA LYS A 117 19.69 -4.89 33.50
C LYS A 117 18.57 -4.09 32.83
N PRO A 118 17.28 -4.26 33.17
CA PRO A 118 16.28 -3.27 32.83
C PRO A 118 16.54 -2.08 33.74
N TYR A 119 17.21 -1.05 33.23
CA TYR A 119 17.27 0.23 33.90
C TYR A 119 15.85 0.82 33.94
N LEU A 120 15.15 0.58 35.04
CA LEU A 120 14.12 1.47 35.54
C LEU A 120 14.81 2.81 35.84
N GLY A 121 14.62 3.77 34.94
CA GLY A 121 15.04 5.15 35.10
C GLY A 121 13.85 6.06 34.83
N VAL A 122 13.04 6.31 35.85
CA VAL A 122 12.02 7.35 35.83
C VAL A 122 12.74 8.70 35.82
N ARG A 123 12.70 9.41 34.69
CA ARG A 123 12.75 10.88 34.69
C ARG A 123 11.36 11.38 34.35
N GLY A 124 10.71 11.96 35.35
CA GLY A 124 9.41 12.61 35.19
C GLY A 124 9.52 13.72 34.15
N LEU A 125 8.71 13.61 33.10
CA LEU A 125 8.31 14.78 32.33
C LEU A 125 7.35 15.60 33.22
N PRO A 126 7.43 16.94 33.16
CA PRO A 126 6.60 17.80 34.00
C PRO A 126 5.11 17.61 33.67
N PRO A 127 4.20 18.01 34.57
CA PRO A 127 2.77 17.73 34.45
C PRO A 127 2.25 18.25 33.12
N VAL A 128 1.57 17.38 32.36
CA VAL A 128 0.76 17.78 31.21
C VAL A 128 -0.24 18.82 31.71
N ASP A 129 -0.07 20.04 31.22
CA ASP A 129 -0.90 21.18 31.58
C ASP A 129 -2.35 20.91 31.13
N LYS A 130 -3.23 20.73 32.12
CA LYS A 130 -4.67 20.47 31.92
C LYS A 130 -5.40 21.65 31.26
N HIS A 131 -4.71 22.75 30.96
CA HIS A 131 -5.24 23.90 30.21
C HIS A 131 -5.18 23.79 28.68
N ARG A 132 -4.66 22.69 28.09
CA ARG A 132 -4.76 22.47 26.62
C ARG A 132 -5.98 21.69 26.13
N LEU A 133 -6.91 21.34 27.02
CA LEU A 133 -8.29 20.98 26.66
C LEU A 133 -9.17 22.24 26.66
N GLY A 134 -8.83 23.20 25.80
CA GLY A 134 -9.49 24.49 25.70
C GLY A 134 -9.91 24.78 24.25
N THR A 135 -11.21 24.69 24.01
CA THR A 135 -11.96 25.38 22.95
C THR A 135 -11.52 25.13 21.50
N TYR A 136 -11.89 23.97 20.94
CA TYR A 136 -12.40 23.97 19.57
C TYR A 136 -13.81 24.54 19.63
N SER A 137 -13.92 25.88 19.48
CA SER A 137 -15.19 26.53 19.24
C SER A 137 -15.84 25.88 18.01
N HIS A 138 -17.11 25.52 18.13
CA HIS A 138 -18.04 25.33 17.03
C HIS A 138 -17.92 26.52 16.04
N ARG A 139 -17.10 26.36 15.02
CA ARG A 139 -17.36 26.91 13.70
C ARG A 139 -17.55 25.71 12.82
N ASP A 140 -18.77 25.55 12.34
CA ASP A 140 -19.19 24.59 11.33
C ASP A 140 -18.38 24.83 10.04
N LEU A 141 -17.14 24.35 10.02
CA LEU A 141 -16.49 23.95 8.80
C LEU A 141 -16.96 22.52 8.58
N MET A 142 -17.87 22.34 7.61
CA MET A 142 -18.13 21.02 7.03
C MET A 142 -16.78 20.37 6.70
N ARG A 143 -16.34 19.44 7.54
CA ARG A 143 -15.22 18.54 7.26
C ARG A 143 -15.81 17.37 6.48
N ILE A 144 -15.62 17.39 5.18
CA ILE A 144 -15.92 16.25 4.32
C ILE A 144 -14.81 15.24 4.59
N ASN A 145 -15.17 14.10 5.19
CA ASN A 145 -14.23 13.01 5.42
C ASN A 145 -13.83 12.41 4.07
N TYR A 146 -12.53 12.49 3.78
CA TYR A 146 -11.87 11.83 2.66
C TYR A 146 -11.61 10.37 3.08
N ASP A 147 -12.49 9.46 2.69
CA ASP A 147 -12.14 8.05 2.53
C ASP A 147 -11.75 7.86 1.07
N PHE A 148 -10.66 7.13 0.82
CA PHE A 148 -10.18 6.92 -0.55
C PHE A 148 -11.26 6.35 -1.45
N GLY A 149 -11.45 7.06 -2.54
CA GLY A 149 -12.64 7.16 -3.37
C GLY A 149 -12.72 8.62 -3.80
N PHE A 150 -11.84 9.06 -4.71
CA PHE A 150 -11.76 10.43 -5.24
C PHE A 150 -13.16 10.99 -5.65
N LYS A 151 -13.80 11.70 -4.72
CA LYS A 151 -14.89 12.62 -5.05
C LYS A 151 -14.34 14.03 -5.01
N VAL A 152 -13.69 14.46 -6.09
CA VAL A 152 -13.40 15.87 -6.29
C VAL A 152 -14.74 16.54 -6.65
N PRO A 153 -15.28 17.47 -5.82
CA PRO A 153 -16.65 17.98 -5.99
C PRO A 153 -16.89 18.75 -7.30
N PHE A 154 -15.83 19.01 -8.08
CA PHE A 154 -15.83 19.89 -9.24
C PHE A 154 -15.27 19.24 -10.52
N LEU A 155 -14.90 17.96 -10.49
CA LEU A 155 -14.56 17.23 -11.71
C LEU A 155 -15.79 16.44 -12.21
N PRO A 156 -16.09 16.45 -13.51
CA PRO A 156 -17.21 15.72 -14.10
C PRO A 156 -17.02 14.19 -14.06
N VAL A 157 -15.90 13.69 -13.53
CA VAL A 157 -15.56 12.28 -13.40
C VAL A 157 -15.45 11.95 -11.92
N GLN A 158 -16.40 11.17 -11.40
CA GLN A 158 -16.26 10.53 -10.10
C GLN A 158 -15.15 9.48 -10.21
N LEU A 159 -13.98 9.79 -9.68
CA LEU A 159 -12.90 8.83 -9.59
C LEU A 159 -13.16 7.95 -8.35
N ASP A 160 -13.85 6.83 -8.46
CA ASP A 160 -13.91 5.87 -7.34
C ASP A 160 -12.58 5.09 -7.27
N LYS A 161 -11.53 5.72 -6.73
CA LYS A 161 -10.19 5.14 -6.57
C LYS A 161 -10.11 4.43 -5.21
N ARG A 162 -10.22 3.09 -5.24
CA ARG A 162 -10.06 2.20 -4.09
C ARG A 162 -8.57 1.90 -3.86
N PRO A 163 -8.16 1.54 -2.62
CA PRO A 163 -6.75 1.32 -2.29
C PRO A 163 -6.25 -0.06 -2.79
N ILE A 164 -6.23 -0.27 -4.10
CA ILE A 164 -5.89 -1.56 -4.72
C ILE A 164 -4.41 -1.88 -4.58
N HIS A 165 -3.51 -0.95 -4.92
CA HIS A 165 -2.06 -1.13 -4.80
C HIS A 165 -1.66 -1.33 -3.33
N GLU A 166 -2.31 -0.60 -2.42
CA GLU A 166 -2.09 -0.76 -1.00
C GLU A 166 -2.61 -2.11 -0.49
N SER A 167 -3.77 -2.57 -0.97
CA SER A 167 -4.28 -3.90 -0.62
C SER A 167 -3.36 -5.03 -1.12
N ILE A 168 -2.82 -4.90 -2.33
CA ILE A 168 -1.79 -5.79 -2.89
C ILE A 168 -0.55 -5.79 -1.99
N ALA A 169 -0.06 -4.62 -1.60
CA ALA A 169 1.11 -4.51 -0.74
C ALA A 169 0.86 -5.09 0.66
N ILE A 170 -0.30 -4.85 1.27
CA ILE A 170 -0.66 -5.46 2.56
C ILE A 170 -0.66 -6.98 2.46
N ALA A 171 -1.26 -7.54 1.39
CA ALA A 171 -1.27 -8.98 1.15
C ALA A 171 0.15 -9.54 1.00
N ALA A 172 1.03 -8.81 0.32
CA ALA A 172 2.44 -9.18 0.20
C ALA A 172 3.17 -9.10 1.55
N PHE A 173 2.97 -8.04 2.35
CA PHE A 173 3.56 -7.90 3.67
C PHE A 173 3.13 -9.03 4.60
N ILE A 174 1.83 -9.36 4.68
CA ILE A 174 1.30 -10.46 5.52
C ILE A 174 2.01 -11.79 5.24
N GLN A 175 2.39 -12.05 3.98
CA GLN A 175 3.02 -13.31 3.55
C GLN A 175 4.56 -13.25 3.53
N SER A 176 5.15 -12.09 3.86
CA SER A 176 6.59 -11.86 3.79
C SER A 176 7.32 -12.17 5.11
N LYS A 177 8.64 -12.00 5.08
CA LYS A 177 9.54 -11.99 6.25
C LYS A 177 9.37 -10.76 7.14
N ILE A 178 8.60 -9.76 6.71
CA ILE A 178 8.18 -8.60 7.53
C ILE A 178 6.66 -8.66 7.67
N PRO A 179 6.12 -9.68 8.38
CA PRO A 179 4.70 -9.95 8.38
C PRO A 179 3.92 -8.83 9.06
N PHE A 180 2.97 -8.25 8.34
CA PHE A 180 1.92 -7.47 8.97
C PHE A 180 0.91 -8.40 9.65
N PRO A 181 0.19 -7.93 10.69
CA PRO A 181 -0.88 -8.72 11.29
C PRO A 181 -1.91 -9.15 10.24
N LYS A 182 -2.42 -10.38 10.38
CA LYS A 182 -3.38 -10.97 9.43
C LYS A 182 -4.69 -10.18 9.29
N GLY A 183 -5.09 -9.41 10.29
CA GLY A 183 -6.25 -8.52 10.23
C GLY A 183 -5.95 -7.14 9.64
N THR A 184 -4.78 -6.93 9.03
CA THR A 184 -4.43 -5.61 8.47
C THR A 184 -5.25 -5.34 7.21
N PHE A 185 -5.85 -4.16 7.18
CA PHE A 185 -6.50 -3.54 6.04
C PHE A 185 -5.94 -2.13 5.89
N TYR A 186 -6.14 -1.51 4.73
CA TYR A 186 -5.63 -0.16 4.49
C TYR A 186 -6.04 0.83 5.60
N ASN A 187 -7.29 0.72 6.05
CA ASN A 187 -7.88 1.60 7.04
C ASN A 187 -7.32 1.44 8.46
N ASN A 188 -6.46 0.48 8.77
CA ASN A 188 -6.02 0.20 10.14
C ASN A 188 -4.50 0.09 10.32
N ILE A 189 -3.75 0.53 9.31
CA ILE A 189 -2.30 0.57 9.30
C ILE A 189 -1.77 1.57 10.34
N ASN A 190 -0.74 1.19 11.10
CA ASN A 190 -0.10 2.07 12.08
C ASN A 190 0.91 3.05 11.45
N ASP A 191 1.41 4.00 12.25
CA ASP A 191 2.31 5.07 11.78
C ASP A 191 3.59 4.55 11.11
N LYS A 192 4.21 3.49 11.67
CA LYS A 192 5.47 2.94 11.14
C LYS A 192 5.27 2.27 9.80
N GLN A 193 4.19 1.51 9.67
CA GLN A 193 3.82 0.84 8.43
C GLN A 193 3.40 1.85 7.37
N TRP A 194 2.75 2.95 7.77
CA TRP A 194 2.26 3.97 6.85
C TRP A 194 3.34 4.59 5.97
N GLU A 195 4.60 4.66 6.42
CA GLU A 195 5.69 5.16 5.57
C GLU A 195 5.93 4.27 4.33
N TYR A 196 5.64 2.97 4.37
CA TYR A 196 5.62 2.14 3.15
C TYR A 196 4.51 2.60 2.19
N PHE A 197 3.32 2.92 2.71
CA PHE A 197 2.17 3.35 1.90
C PHE A 197 2.31 4.76 1.37
N ARG A 198 3.00 5.64 2.10
CA ARG A 198 3.47 6.90 1.54
C ARG A 198 4.35 6.70 0.34
N GLY A 199 5.14 5.63 0.31
CA GLY A 199 5.96 5.24 -0.83
C GLY A 199 5.14 4.66 -1.97
N ILE A 200 4.18 3.80 -1.65
CA ILE A 200 3.26 3.22 -2.65
C ILE A 200 2.52 4.36 -3.36
N ILE A 201 1.91 5.27 -2.61
CA ILE A 201 1.16 6.41 -3.17
C ILE A 201 2.08 7.44 -3.86
N TRP A 202 3.37 7.48 -3.53
CA TRP A 202 4.28 8.53 -4.03
C TRP A 202 4.39 8.55 -5.55
N ASN A 203 4.32 7.42 -6.24
CA ASN A 203 4.43 7.41 -7.71
C ASN A 203 3.21 8.09 -8.37
N ASP A 204 2.01 7.90 -7.79
CA ASP A 204 0.75 8.58 -8.16
C ASP A 204 0.71 10.06 -7.72
N ASP A 205 1.49 10.43 -6.71
CA ASP A 205 1.58 11.79 -6.17
C ASP A 205 3.03 12.19 -5.84
N PRO A 206 3.90 12.33 -6.86
CA PRO A 206 5.33 12.55 -6.65
C PRO A 206 5.61 13.96 -6.11
N SER A 207 4.61 14.84 -6.15
CA SER A 207 4.64 16.17 -5.54
C SER A 207 4.09 16.18 -4.11
N CYS A 208 3.54 15.07 -3.60
CA CYS A 208 2.87 14.97 -2.29
C CYS A 208 1.70 15.97 -2.11
N LEU A 209 1.00 16.35 -3.18
CA LEU A 209 -0.10 17.33 -3.19
C LEU A 209 -1.43 16.79 -2.63
N LEU A 210 -1.57 15.47 -2.50
CA LEU A 210 -2.73 14.85 -1.86
C LEU A 210 -2.70 14.96 -0.34
N PHE A 211 -1.55 15.29 0.25
CA PHE A 211 -1.33 15.25 1.68
C PHE A 211 -1.14 16.64 2.28
N ILE A 212 -1.63 16.81 3.50
CA ILE A 212 -1.37 18.01 4.31
C ILE A 212 0.04 17.87 4.89
N ASN A 213 0.83 18.94 4.81
CA ASN A 213 2.13 19.02 5.47
C ASN A 213 1.96 19.19 7.00
N ASP A 214 1.79 18.06 7.68
CA ASP A 214 1.59 17.97 9.13
C ASP A 214 2.86 17.43 9.80
N THR A 215 3.24 18.03 10.94
CA THR A 215 4.47 17.66 11.64
C THR A 215 4.37 16.34 12.39
N GLU A 216 3.16 15.96 12.80
CA GLU A 216 2.90 14.82 13.68
C GLU A 216 2.17 13.68 12.96
N ASP A 217 1.50 13.93 11.84
CA ASP A 217 0.69 12.91 11.16
C ASP A 217 0.77 12.94 9.63
N ASN A 218 1.48 11.96 9.08
CA ASN A 218 1.70 11.86 7.65
C ASN A 218 0.59 11.12 6.86
N ARG A 219 -0.57 10.89 7.50
CA ARG A 219 -1.77 10.26 6.91
C ARG A 219 -2.89 11.25 6.61
N HIS A 220 -2.66 12.55 6.85
CA HIS A 220 -3.69 13.57 6.65
C HIS A 220 -3.80 13.95 5.18
N PHE A 221 -4.95 13.62 4.58
CA PHE A 221 -5.27 14.01 3.21
C PHE A 221 -5.81 15.43 3.13
N GLY A 222 -5.34 16.17 2.14
CA GLY A 222 -5.93 17.43 1.71
C GLY A 222 -7.16 17.19 0.83
N LEU A 223 -7.70 18.26 0.27
CA LEU A 223 -8.86 18.19 -0.64
C LEU A 223 -8.49 17.66 -2.05
N GLY A 224 -7.21 17.44 -2.33
CA GLY A 224 -6.72 16.96 -3.64
C GLY A 224 -6.87 17.97 -4.79
N ILE A 225 -7.21 19.23 -4.50
CA ILE A 225 -7.43 20.28 -5.51
C ILE A 225 -6.14 20.57 -6.28
N ASP A 226 -5.02 20.73 -5.57
CA ASP A 226 -3.76 21.11 -6.22
C ASP A 226 -3.16 19.93 -6.99
N TRP A 227 -3.30 18.70 -6.48
CA TRP A 227 -3.01 17.50 -7.26
C TRP A 227 -3.85 17.44 -8.54
N SER A 228 -5.16 17.70 -8.46
CA SER A 228 -6.06 17.66 -9.62
C SER A 228 -5.69 18.69 -10.67
N LYS A 229 -5.29 19.91 -10.27
CA LYS A 229 -4.78 20.93 -11.19
C LYS A 229 -3.47 20.46 -11.84
N ALA A 230 -2.53 19.99 -11.03
CA ALA A 230 -1.24 19.49 -11.52
C ALA A 230 -1.42 18.32 -12.50
N TYR A 231 -2.37 17.43 -12.25
CA TYR A 231 -2.66 16.24 -13.07
C TYR A 231 -3.21 16.56 -14.47
N VAL A 232 -3.90 17.70 -14.64
CA VAL A 232 -4.47 18.12 -15.94
C VAL A 232 -3.60 19.12 -16.70
N GLU A 233 -2.51 19.58 -16.09
CA GLU A 233 -1.49 20.39 -16.75
C GLU A 233 -0.51 19.50 -17.53
N PHE A 234 0.09 20.02 -18.60
CA PHE A 234 0.98 19.25 -19.48
C PHE A 234 2.21 20.06 -19.88
N GLY A 235 3.33 19.37 -20.10
CA GLY A 235 4.54 19.95 -20.69
C GLY A 235 5.35 20.89 -19.78
N ASP A 236 4.98 21.03 -18.51
CA ASP A 236 5.80 21.77 -17.53
C ASP A 236 6.76 20.82 -16.81
N ARG A 237 8.06 21.01 -17.00
CA ARG A 237 9.11 20.20 -16.35
C ARG A 237 9.11 20.31 -14.82
N ARG A 238 8.45 21.33 -14.26
CA ARG A 238 8.29 21.54 -12.82
C ARG A 238 7.13 20.74 -12.22
N ASN A 239 6.25 20.22 -13.06
CA ASN A 239 5.07 19.50 -12.61
C ASN A 239 5.34 17.98 -12.61
N MET A 240 5.82 17.46 -11.49
CA MET A 240 6.11 16.03 -11.33
C MET A 240 4.88 15.15 -11.52
N THR A 241 3.70 15.62 -11.10
CA THR A 241 2.44 14.87 -11.23
C THR A 241 2.09 14.65 -12.70
N ALA A 242 2.17 15.69 -13.53
CA ALA A 242 1.97 15.57 -14.97
C ALA A 242 3.05 14.68 -15.62
N ARG A 243 4.32 14.83 -15.18
CA ARG A 243 5.44 14.06 -15.73
C ARG A 243 5.34 12.57 -15.47
N SER A 244 4.95 12.16 -14.25
CA SER A 244 4.79 10.74 -13.91
C SER A 244 3.61 10.12 -14.66
N HIS A 245 2.53 10.86 -14.93
CA HIS A 245 1.36 10.26 -15.58
C HIS A 245 1.36 10.36 -17.10
N ARG A 246 2.02 11.35 -17.72
CA ARG A 246 1.81 11.66 -19.15
C ARG A 246 3.05 12.07 -19.93
N ASP A 247 4.23 12.06 -19.30
CA ASP A 247 5.46 12.56 -19.92
C ASP A 247 6.65 11.62 -19.62
N ASP A 248 7.85 12.19 -19.53
CA ASP A 248 9.13 11.51 -19.42
C ASP A 248 9.35 10.65 -18.18
N LEU A 249 8.50 10.74 -17.15
CA LEU A 249 8.56 9.92 -15.93
C LEU A 249 7.51 8.80 -15.85
N GLN A 250 6.80 8.50 -16.95
CA GLN A 250 5.81 7.41 -17.00
C GLN A 250 6.35 6.02 -16.61
N PHE A 251 7.67 5.81 -16.63
CA PHE A 251 8.27 4.57 -16.13
C PHE A 251 8.02 4.34 -14.64
N LEU A 252 7.65 5.37 -13.86
CA LEU A 252 7.20 5.26 -12.47
C LEU A 252 5.88 4.47 -12.33
N HIS A 253 5.18 4.24 -13.43
CA HIS A 253 3.98 3.41 -13.52
C HIS A 253 4.18 2.20 -14.44
N ALA A 254 5.45 1.79 -14.65
CA ALA A 254 5.80 0.78 -15.64
C ALA A 254 5.26 1.09 -17.05
N MET A 255 5.26 2.36 -17.46
CA MET A 255 4.77 2.81 -18.76
C MET A 255 5.87 3.47 -19.60
N GLY A 256 5.72 3.41 -20.92
CA GLY A 256 6.55 4.14 -21.88
C GLY A 256 6.19 5.61 -21.92
N ARG A 257 7.16 6.48 -22.28
CA ARG A 257 6.97 7.94 -22.28
C ARG A 257 6.07 8.43 -23.40
N PHE A 258 6.03 7.69 -24.50
CA PHE A 258 5.24 7.99 -25.70
C PHE A 258 5.02 6.72 -26.53
N ASP A 259 4.06 6.75 -27.46
CA ASP A 259 3.86 5.65 -28.40
C ASP A 259 5.09 5.45 -29.28
N GLY A 260 5.60 4.23 -29.35
CA GLY A 260 6.83 3.89 -30.06
C GLY A 260 8.11 3.95 -29.21
N ASP A 261 8.03 4.38 -27.94
CA ASP A 261 9.15 4.29 -27.00
C ASP A 261 9.57 2.81 -26.84
N THR A 262 10.86 2.52 -26.95
CA THR A 262 11.31 1.12 -27.02
C THR A 262 11.11 0.44 -25.68
N ALA A 263 10.77 -0.85 -25.70
CA ALA A 263 10.58 -1.60 -24.46
C ALA A 263 11.89 -1.68 -23.65
N GLN A 264 13.04 -1.77 -24.32
CA GLN A 264 14.36 -1.78 -23.70
C GLN A 264 14.67 -0.47 -22.98
N ASP A 265 14.32 0.68 -23.54
CA ASP A 265 14.53 1.98 -22.89
C ASP A 265 13.63 2.12 -21.65
N THR A 266 12.35 1.72 -21.75
CA THR A 266 11.42 1.76 -20.62
C THR A 266 11.86 0.82 -19.51
N HIS A 267 12.23 -0.42 -19.85
CA HIS A 267 12.83 -1.38 -18.93
C HIS A 267 14.08 -0.81 -18.25
N SER A 268 14.99 -0.19 -19.00
CA SER A 268 16.22 0.37 -18.44
C SER A 268 15.94 1.51 -17.45
N ARG A 269 14.95 2.36 -17.73
CA ARG A 269 14.52 3.42 -16.80
C ARG A 269 13.91 2.87 -15.52
N ILE A 270 13.04 1.85 -15.63
CA ILE A 270 12.47 1.13 -14.49
C ILE A 270 13.60 0.55 -13.62
N MET A 271 14.50 -0.22 -14.23
CA MET A 271 15.61 -0.86 -13.51
C MET A 271 16.54 0.15 -12.85
N HIS A 272 16.77 1.30 -13.48
CA HIS A 272 17.56 2.39 -12.90
C HIS A 272 16.89 2.97 -11.63
N TRP A 273 15.59 3.25 -11.69
CA TRP A 273 14.84 3.75 -10.54
C TRP A 273 14.79 2.73 -9.41
N MET A 274 14.43 1.49 -9.74
CA MET A 274 14.35 0.38 -8.78
C MET A 274 15.69 0.18 -8.06
N LYS A 275 16.82 0.30 -8.76
CA LYS A 275 18.16 0.22 -8.18
C LYS A 275 18.40 1.26 -7.10
N VAL A 276 18.15 2.52 -7.43
CA VAL A 276 18.41 3.64 -6.51
C VAL A 276 17.48 3.56 -5.30
N MET A 277 16.17 3.37 -5.53
CA MET A 277 15.18 3.30 -4.45
C MET A 277 15.36 2.08 -3.57
N TYR A 278 15.66 0.90 -4.12
CA TYR A 278 15.92 -0.28 -3.30
C TYR A 278 17.20 -0.15 -2.45
N LYS A 279 18.27 0.43 -3.02
CA LYS A 279 19.51 0.70 -2.27
C LYS A 279 19.28 1.72 -1.15
N LEU A 280 18.53 2.79 -1.43
CA LEU A 280 18.10 3.76 -0.43
C LEU A 280 17.27 3.09 0.67
N ALA A 281 16.32 2.22 0.29
CA ALA A 281 15.53 1.43 1.23
C ALA A 281 16.39 0.57 2.14
N CYS A 282 17.39 -0.12 1.59
CA CYS A 282 18.29 -0.93 2.39
C CYS A 282 19.11 -0.09 3.39
N GLY A 283 19.52 1.12 2.98
CA GLY A 283 20.25 2.08 3.82
C GLY A 283 21.73 1.72 4.04
N ASN A 284 22.23 0.68 3.36
CA ASN A 284 23.57 0.15 3.52
C ASN A 284 24.23 -0.23 2.18
N GLN A 285 23.81 0.38 1.07
CA GLN A 285 24.27 0.04 -0.29
C GLN A 285 24.68 1.25 -1.14
N ASP A 286 25.36 2.21 -0.50
CA ASP A 286 25.98 3.40 -1.11
C ASP A 286 24.99 4.39 -1.77
N VAL A 287 23.76 4.44 -1.26
CA VAL A 287 22.77 5.46 -1.60
C VAL A 287 22.24 6.05 -0.31
N SER A 288 22.37 7.37 -0.15
CA SER A 288 21.92 8.12 1.00
C SER A 288 20.78 9.07 0.63
N ALA A 289 19.92 9.35 1.60
CA ALA A 289 18.84 10.34 1.44
C ALA A 289 19.37 11.75 1.09
N ASP A 290 20.58 12.08 1.52
CA ASP A 290 21.22 13.38 1.28
C ASP A 290 21.94 13.45 -0.06
N ASP A 291 21.96 12.37 -0.84
CA ASP A 291 22.62 12.36 -2.14
C ASP A 291 21.87 13.28 -3.11
N PRO A 292 22.58 14.14 -3.86
CA PRO A 292 21.99 14.96 -4.91
C PRO A 292 21.38 14.11 -6.03
N LEU A 293 20.23 14.52 -6.58
CA LEU A 293 19.54 13.82 -7.66
C LEU A 293 20.44 13.63 -8.89
N ARG A 294 21.31 14.60 -9.22
CA ARG A 294 22.28 14.48 -10.34
C ARG A 294 23.23 13.28 -10.24
N CYS A 295 23.47 12.74 -9.04
CA CYS A 295 24.35 11.59 -8.84
C CYS A 295 23.67 10.28 -9.27
N HIS A 296 22.36 10.21 -9.15
CA HIS A 296 21.57 8.98 -9.35
C HIS A 296 20.61 9.07 -10.53
N PHE A 297 20.15 10.27 -10.90
CA PHE A 297 19.13 10.52 -11.92
C PHE A 297 19.47 11.71 -12.83
N PRO A 298 20.67 11.76 -13.44
CA PRO A 298 21.12 12.90 -14.24
C PRO A 298 20.28 13.17 -15.49
N GLU A 299 19.55 12.17 -15.98
CA GLU A 299 18.72 12.26 -17.20
C GLU A 299 17.29 12.71 -16.89
N TYR A 300 16.84 12.62 -15.63
CA TYR A 300 15.44 12.85 -15.25
C TYR A 300 15.22 14.21 -14.59
N PHE A 301 16.26 14.77 -13.97
CA PHE A 301 16.19 16.05 -13.28
C PHE A 301 17.29 16.98 -13.79
N ASP A 302 16.92 18.22 -14.09
CA ASP A 302 17.82 19.26 -14.58
C ASP A 302 17.62 20.56 -13.80
N SER A 303 18.11 21.70 -14.32
CA SER A 303 17.96 22.99 -13.66
C SER A 303 16.57 23.64 -13.86
N GLN A 304 15.74 23.08 -14.74
CA GLN A 304 14.38 23.54 -15.05
C GLN A 304 13.30 22.63 -14.43
N SER A 305 13.66 21.45 -13.90
CA SER A 305 12.74 20.58 -13.19
C SER A 305 12.49 21.03 -11.75
N THR A 306 11.40 20.55 -11.16
CA THR A 306 11.16 20.61 -9.72
C THR A 306 10.84 19.20 -9.24
N PRO A 307 11.61 18.60 -8.32
CA PRO A 307 12.86 19.12 -7.77
C PRO A 307 13.95 19.30 -8.86
N THR A 308 14.93 20.19 -8.60
CA THR A 308 16.07 20.38 -9.49
C THR A 308 17.10 19.26 -9.30
N ARG A 309 18.02 19.11 -10.25
CA ARG A 309 19.13 18.14 -10.17
C ARG A 309 20.03 18.25 -8.93
N ASP A 310 19.99 19.40 -8.24
CA ASP A 310 20.82 19.67 -7.06
C ASP A 310 20.08 19.40 -5.74
N ALA A 311 18.77 19.17 -5.80
CA ALA A 311 17.99 18.68 -4.66
C ALA A 311 18.44 17.27 -4.28
N THR A 312 18.06 16.83 -3.08
CA THR A 312 18.42 15.52 -2.55
C THR A 312 17.34 14.46 -2.80
N LEU A 313 17.67 13.18 -2.62
CA LEU A 313 16.68 12.09 -2.60
C LEU A 313 15.62 12.30 -1.50
N ARG A 314 15.98 12.91 -0.37
CA ARG A 314 15.04 13.34 0.68
C ARG A 314 14.05 14.37 0.16
N ASP A 315 14.54 15.41 -0.51
CA ASP A 315 13.68 16.47 -1.06
C ASP A 315 12.70 15.90 -2.08
N LEU A 316 13.15 14.97 -2.93
CA LEU A 316 12.30 14.26 -3.87
C LEU A 316 11.18 13.47 -3.17
N LEU A 317 11.51 12.65 -2.18
CA LEU A 317 10.55 11.75 -1.53
C LEU A 317 9.61 12.46 -0.53
N LEU A 318 10.00 13.63 -0.03
CA LEU A 318 9.16 14.45 0.87
C LEU A 318 8.32 15.47 0.09
N ALA A 319 8.85 16.03 -0.98
CA ALA A 319 8.23 17.05 -1.83
C ALA A 319 7.53 18.13 -0.98
N GLU A 320 6.24 18.39 -1.21
CA GLU A 320 5.46 19.41 -0.49
C GLU A 320 5.13 19.06 0.97
N THR A 321 5.57 17.90 1.47
CA THR A 321 5.35 17.45 2.85
C THR A 321 6.64 17.26 3.67
N PRO A 322 7.55 18.25 3.75
CA PRO A 322 8.83 18.10 4.44
C PRO A 322 8.75 18.16 5.97
N GLY A 323 7.62 18.59 6.54
CA GLY A 323 7.48 18.92 7.96
C GLY A 323 7.32 17.73 8.91
N TYR A 324 6.99 16.54 8.39
CA TYR A 324 6.75 15.37 9.23
C TYR A 324 8.02 14.95 10.01
N LEU A 325 7.91 14.83 11.33
CA LEU A 325 9.08 14.61 12.20
C LEU A 325 9.55 13.15 12.25
N ARG A 326 8.66 12.20 11.93
CA ARG A 326 8.91 10.76 12.08
C ARG A 326 9.11 10.04 10.73
N VAL A 327 9.61 10.79 9.74
CA VAL A 327 9.86 10.30 8.38
C VAL A 327 10.73 9.05 8.38
N ASN A 328 10.32 8.03 7.61
CA ASN A 328 11.14 6.87 7.30
C ASN A 328 11.30 6.75 5.77
N LEU A 329 12.35 7.40 5.25
CA LEU A 329 12.64 7.38 3.81
C LEU A 329 12.99 5.98 3.29
N GLN A 330 13.51 5.10 4.15
CA GLN A 330 13.81 3.72 3.74
C GLN A 330 12.53 2.96 3.41
N ALA A 331 11.53 3.07 4.28
CA ALA A 331 10.21 2.47 4.06
C ALA A 331 9.51 3.08 2.84
N ARG A 332 9.58 4.42 2.70
CA ARG A 332 9.00 5.13 1.55
C ARG A 332 9.65 4.72 0.22
N ALA A 333 10.97 4.58 0.19
CA ALA A 333 11.68 4.13 -1.00
C ALA A 333 11.31 2.68 -1.38
N LEU A 334 11.14 1.78 -0.40
CA LEU A 334 10.63 0.43 -0.69
C LEU A 334 9.21 0.49 -1.26
N GLY A 335 8.33 1.32 -0.68
CA GLY A 335 6.96 1.51 -1.17
C GLY A 335 6.90 1.93 -2.63
N SER A 336 7.77 2.85 -3.06
CA SER A 336 7.87 3.28 -4.47
C SER A 336 8.25 2.11 -5.40
N CYS A 337 9.12 1.20 -4.96
CA CYS A 337 9.43 -0.01 -5.71
C CYS A 337 8.22 -0.96 -5.81
N LEU A 338 7.45 -1.12 -4.73
CA LEU A 338 6.26 -1.99 -4.70
C LEU A 338 5.16 -1.46 -5.62
N HIS A 339 5.01 -0.13 -5.72
CA HIS A 339 4.09 0.51 -6.66
C HIS A 339 4.38 0.11 -8.10
N ILE A 340 5.64 0.27 -8.55
CA ILE A 340 6.04 -0.08 -9.92
C ILE A 340 5.81 -1.57 -10.20
N ILE A 341 6.09 -2.46 -9.23
CA ILE A 341 5.80 -3.89 -9.38
C ILE A 341 4.30 -4.11 -9.59
N SER A 342 3.45 -3.47 -8.78
CA SER A 342 1.98 -3.58 -8.90
C SER A 342 1.50 -3.12 -10.28
N ASP A 343 1.91 -1.92 -10.71
CA ASP A 343 1.54 -1.38 -12.01
C ASP A 343 2.03 -2.28 -13.14
N SER A 344 3.23 -2.86 -13.01
CA SER A 344 3.79 -3.75 -14.02
C SER A 344 2.98 -5.02 -14.28
N PHE A 345 2.01 -5.38 -13.43
CA PHE A 345 1.09 -6.48 -13.67
C PHE A 345 -0.34 -6.01 -13.99
N SER A 346 -0.65 -4.73 -13.78
CA SER A 346 -1.92 -4.16 -14.18
C SER A 346 -1.99 -4.04 -15.71
N LEU A 347 -3.09 -4.53 -16.28
CA LEU A 347 -3.31 -4.48 -17.71
C LEU A 347 -3.48 -3.04 -18.23
N GLY A 348 -3.85 -2.09 -17.37
CA GLY A 348 -3.88 -0.66 -17.68
C GLY A 348 -2.51 -0.07 -18.01
N HIS A 349 -1.44 -0.73 -17.56
CA HIS A 349 -0.07 -0.22 -17.61
C HIS A 349 0.83 -1.05 -18.51
N THR A 350 0.66 -2.37 -18.50
CA THR A 350 1.45 -3.28 -19.33
C THR A 350 0.60 -4.38 -19.96
N GLN A 351 0.98 -4.79 -21.16
CA GLN A 351 0.52 -6.05 -21.73
C GLN A 351 1.56 -7.13 -21.43
N ARG A 352 1.13 -8.23 -20.82
CA ARG A 352 1.97 -9.41 -20.56
C ARG A 352 1.45 -10.64 -21.28
N ARG A 353 2.33 -11.63 -21.50
CA ARG A 353 1.92 -12.94 -22.02
C ARG A 353 1.22 -13.75 -20.94
N LEU A 354 0.01 -14.21 -21.21
CA LEU A 354 -0.76 -15.06 -20.30
C LEU A 354 -0.21 -16.50 -20.32
N LYS A 355 0.05 -17.08 -19.15
CA LYS A 355 0.58 -18.44 -18.99
C LYS A 355 -0.52 -19.50 -18.89
N ASN A 356 -1.72 -19.12 -18.45
CA ASN A 356 -2.87 -20.00 -18.31
C ASN A 356 -4.03 -19.55 -19.24
N PRO A 357 -3.82 -19.52 -20.56
CA PRO A 357 -4.83 -19.04 -21.49
C PRO A 357 -6.14 -19.82 -21.46
N HIS A 358 -6.10 -21.09 -21.05
CA HIS A 358 -7.29 -21.91 -20.92
C HIS A 358 -8.27 -21.42 -19.86
N ASP A 359 -7.83 -20.63 -18.88
CA ASP A 359 -8.69 -20.05 -17.83
C ASP A 359 -9.40 -18.77 -18.26
N LEU A 360 -8.96 -18.15 -19.34
CA LEU A 360 -9.61 -16.99 -19.94
C LEU A 360 -10.97 -17.42 -20.53
N ILE A 361 -12.03 -16.70 -20.19
CA ILE A 361 -13.37 -16.89 -20.74
C ILE A 361 -13.75 -15.74 -21.68
N ASP A 362 -14.96 -15.80 -22.24
CA ASP A 362 -15.48 -14.73 -23.07
C ASP A 362 -15.48 -13.39 -22.31
N ARG A 363 -15.24 -12.32 -23.05
CA ARG A 363 -15.26 -10.96 -22.51
C ARG A 363 -16.65 -10.64 -21.95
N ASP A 364 -16.68 -9.76 -20.96
CA ASP A 364 -17.93 -9.32 -20.35
C ASP A 364 -18.76 -8.41 -21.26
N SER A 365 -19.92 -7.96 -20.76
CA SER A 365 -20.80 -7.05 -21.51
C SER A 365 -20.18 -5.69 -21.82
N GLU A 366 -19.15 -5.28 -21.07
CA GLU A 366 -18.37 -4.05 -21.30
C GLU A 366 -17.07 -4.33 -22.10
N SER A 367 -16.94 -5.55 -22.63
CA SER A 367 -15.79 -6.05 -23.39
C SER A 367 -14.49 -6.15 -22.60
N TYR A 368 -14.52 -6.26 -21.27
CA TYR A 368 -13.32 -6.52 -20.46
C TYR A 368 -12.99 -8.01 -20.40
N ILE A 369 -11.70 -8.32 -20.18
CA ILE A 369 -11.27 -9.72 -20.06
C ILE A 369 -11.77 -10.33 -18.74
N GLN A 370 -12.10 -11.62 -18.76
CA GLN A 370 -12.56 -12.35 -17.58
C GLN A 370 -11.93 -13.74 -17.50
N PHE A 371 -11.83 -14.26 -16.28
CA PHE A 371 -11.34 -15.59 -16.00
C PHE A 371 -12.46 -16.45 -15.41
N ARG A 372 -12.32 -17.78 -15.52
CA ARG A 372 -13.23 -18.72 -14.86
C ARG A 372 -13.35 -18.41 -13.36
N PRO A 373 -14.53 -18.61 -12.74
CA PRO A 373 -14.69 -18.43 -11.29
C PRO A 373 -13.63 -19.20 -10.50
N GLY A 374 -12.95 -18.50 -9.59
CA GLY A 374 -11.87 -19.07 -8.78
C GLY A 374 -10.51 -19.15 -9.47
N ALA A 375 -10.42 -18.91 -10.78
CA ALA A 375 -9.16 -18.74 -11.50
C ALA A 375 -8.74 -17.26 -11.51
N TYR A 376 -7.47 -17.02 -11.82
CA TYR A 376 -6.90 -15.69 -12.03
C TYR A 376 -5.95 -15.74 -13.23
N GLY A 377 -5.65 -14.60 -13.85
CA GLY A 377 -4.64 -14.55 -14.91
C GLY A 377 -3.23 -14.68 -14.33
N ASP A 378 -2.49 -15.72 -14.74
CA ASP A 378 -1.08 -15.89 -14.43
C ASP A 378 -0.23 -15.27 -15.54
N TRP A 379 0.42 -14.15 -15.24
CA TRP A 379 1.10 -13.33 -16.23
C TRP A 379 2.61 -13.58 -16.27
N GLY A 380 3.14 -13.69 -17.48
CA GLY A 380 4.55 -13.90 -17.80
C GLY A 380 5.24 -12.63 -18.31
N PRO A 381 6.20 -12.78 -19.25
CA PRO A 381 6.98 -11.67 -19.78
C PRO A 381 6.14 -10.55 -20.39
N ILE A 382 6.70 -9.35 -20.39
CA ILE A 382 6.10 -8.11 -20.89
C ILE A 382 6.16 -8.08 -22.42
N LEU A 383 5.00 -7.96 -23.05
CA LEU A 383 4.83 -7.79 -24.49
C LEU A 383 4.83 -6.31 -24.90
N CYS A 384 4.35 -5.43 -24.03
CA CYS A 384 4.30 -3.99 -24.28
C CYS A 384 4.20 -3.25 -22.95
N PHE A 385 4.97 -2.17 -22.79
CA PHE A 385 4.68 -1.16 -21.79
C PHE A 385 3.73 -0.15 -22.44
N HIS A 386 2.58 0.11 -21.83
CA HIS A 386 1.66 1.06 -22.43
C HIS A 386 2.14 2.51 -22.24
N ASN A 387 1.50 3.45 -22.91
CA ASN A 387 1.67 4.89 -22.75
C ASN A 387 0.30 5.51 -22.44
N PHE A 388 0.21 6.25 -21.34
CA PHE A 388 -1.05 6.79 -20.85
C PHE A 388 -1.58 7.96 -21.67
N SER A 389 -0.70 8.75 -22.31
CA SER A 389 -1.08 10.05 -22.89
C SER A 389 -2.18 9.99 -23.96
N LYS A 390 -2.40 8.81 -24.57
CA LYS A 390 -3.50 8.56 -25.52
C LYS A 390 -4.42 7.40 -25.12
N GLN A 391 -4.26 6.85 -23.92
CA GLN A 391 -5.11 5.76 -23.44
C GLN A 391 -6.54 6.22 -23.24
N LYS A 392 -7.49 5.29 -23.43
CA LYS A 392 -8.86 5.52 -23.00
C LYS A 392 -8.92 5.45 -21.47
N PHE A 393 -9.14 6.61 -20.85
CA PHE A 393 -9.18 6.78 -19.40
C PHE A 393 -10.01 5.69 -18.68
N PHE A 394 -11.23 5.39 -19.15
CA PHE A 394 -12.09 4.39 -18.50
C PHE A 394 -11.58 2.95 -18.61
N ARG A 395 -10.77 2.63 -19.63
CA ARG A 395 -10.17 1.28 -19.75
C ARG A 395 -8.95 1.15 -18.86
N HIS A 396 -8.11 2.18 -18.81
CA HIS A 396 -7.03 2.26 -17.84
C HIS A 396 -7.58 2.12 -16.40
N GLN A 397 -8.55 2.96 -16.03
CA GLN A 397 -9.15 2.95 -14.70
C GLN A 397 -9.77 1.60 -14.33
N HIS A 398 -10.37 0.87 -15.29
CA HIS A 398 -10.95 -0.44 -15.01
C HIS A 398 -9.92 -1.46 -14.47
N TYR A 399 -8.68 -1.41 -14.95
CA TYR A 399 -7.61 -2.32 -14.50
C TYR A 399 -6.74 -1.73 -13.39
N ASP A 400 -7.01 -0.48 -13.00
CA ASP A 400 -6.36 0.25 -11.89
C ASP A 400 -7.26 0.30 -10.64
N THR A 401 -8.56 0.08 -10.81
CA THR A 401 -9.56 0.09 -9.73
C THR A 401 -10.43 -1.16 -9.76
N ARG A 402 -11.35 -1.28 -8.79
CA ARG A 402 -12.37 -2.33 -8.76
C ARG A 402 -13.76 -1.70 -8.74
N LYS A 403 -14.65 -2.14 -9.64
CA LYS A 403 -16.05 -1.69 -9.68
C LYS A 403 -16.96 -2.35 -8.62
N GLN A 404 -16.57 -3.51 -8.06
CA GLN A 404 -17.38 -4.23 -7.08
C GLN A 404 -17.36 -3.55 -5.69
N SER A 405 -18.45 -3.71 -4.93
CA SER A 405 -18.66 -2.99 -3.66
C SER A 405 -17.73 -3.40 -2.52
N GLN A 406 -17.16 -4.61 -2.55
CA GLN A 406 -16.33 -5.13 -1.47
C GLN A 406 -14.84 -5.09 -1.85
N ASP A 407 -14.03 -4.51 -0.96
CA ASP A 407 -12.58 -4.52 -1.08
C ASP A 407 -12.02 -5.95 -0.93
N PRO A 408 -10.89 -6.28 -1.57
CA PRO A 408 -10.24 -7.57 -1.33
C PRO A 408 -9.83 -7.69 0.14
N ILE A 409 -9.77 -8.91 0.65
CA ILE A 409 -9.34 -9.22 2.02
C ILE A 409 -7.86 -9.62 1.95
N PRO A 410 -6.90 -8.76 2.39
CA PRO A 410 -5.48 -8.94 2.08
C PRO A 410 -4.86 -10.27 2.52
N LYS A 411 -5.36 -10.87 3.60
CA LYS A 411 -4.92 -12.19 4.08
C LYS A 411 -5.25 -13.33 3.11
N TYR A 412 -6.30 -13.17 2.31
CA TYR A 412 -6.85 -14.18 1.41
C TYR A 412 -6.60 -13.78 -0.02
N THR A 413 -5.51 -14.28 -0.60
CA THR A 413 -5.07 -13.92 -1.95
C THR A 413 -6.13 -14.25 -3.02
N GLU A 414 -6.99 -15.23 -2.78
CA GLU A 414 -8.14 -15.58 -3.63
C GLU A 414 -9.14 -14.44 -3.81
N THR A 415 -9.23 -13.51 -2.85
CA THR A 415 -10.12 -12.34 -2.97
C THR A 415 -9.64 -11.32 -4.00
N PHE A 416 -8.42 -11.49 -4.52
CA PHE A 416 -7.82 -10.69 -5.59
C PHE A 416 -7.95 -11.32 -6.97
N ASN A 417 -8.55 -12.51 -7.10
CA ASN A 417 -8.59 -13.23 -8.38
C ASN A 417 -9.28 -12.43 -9.51
N ASP A 418 -10.27 -11.60 -9.17
CA ASP A 418 -10.98 -10.72 -10.11
C ASP A 418 -10.18 -9.46 -10.51
N ILE A 419 -9.07 -9.19 -9.82
CA ILE A 419 -8.21 -8.02 -10.09
C ILE A 419 -7.05 -8.48 -10.97
N ILE A 420 -7.09 -8.10 -12.25
CA ILE A 420 -6.12 -8.55 -13.25
C ILE A 420 -4.69 -8.19 -12.83
N GLY A 421 -3.85 -9.21 -12.66
CA GLY A 421 -2.44 -9.05 -12.32
C GLY A 421 -2.14 -9.02 -10.82
N ALA A 422 -3.14 -8.82 -9.96
CA ALA A 422 -2.93 -8.64 -8.53
C ALA A 422 -2.25 -9.84 -7.87
N ARG A 423 -2.58 -11.07 -8.28
CA ARG A 423 -1.94 -12.30 -7.74
C ARG A 423 -0.43 -12.33 -8.01
N ASN A 424 -0.02 -12.05 -9.25
CA ASN A 424 1.41 -11.99 -9.60
C ASN A 424 2.11 -10.80 -8.93
N ALA A 425 1.43 -9.66 -8.79
CA ALA A 425 1.94 -8.49 -8.09
C ALA A 425 2.19 -8.76 -6.59
N ILE A 426 1.27 -9.46 -5.92
CA ILE A 426 1.42 -9.89 -4.52
C ILE A 426 2.66 -10.78 -4.37
N ASP A 427 2.79 -11.80 -5.22
CA ASP A 427 3.91 -12.75 -5.15
C ASP A 427 5.25 -12.06 -5.43
N ALA A 428 5.31 -11.20 -6.44
CA ALA A 428 6.50 -10.43 -6.80
C ALA A 428 6.91 -9.44 -5.69
N SER A 429 5.93 -8.72 -5.15
CA SER A 429 6.12 -7.78 -4.04
C SER A 429 6.62 -8.50 -2.78
N MET A 430 6.03 -9.66 -2.44
CA MET A 430 6.46 -10.48 -1.30
C MET A 430 7.92 -10.90 -1.45
N LYS A 431 8.34 -11.34 -2.66
CA LYS A 431 9.74 -11.70 -2.92
C LYS A 431 10.68 -10.51 -2.73
N LEU A 432 10.31 -9.32 -3.20
CA LEU A 432 11.14 -8.12 -3.00
C LEU A 432 11.20 -7.72 -1.52
N ILE A 433 10.08 -7.78 -0.79
CA ILE A 433 10.04 -7.51 0.65
C ILE A 433 10.94 -8.49 1.41
N ASN A 434 10.97 -9.76 1.01
CA ASN A 434 11.85 -10.77 1.61
C ASN A 434 13.34 -10.45 1.39
N LEU A 435 13.72 -10.04 0.18
CA LEU A 435 15.08 -9.59 -0.11
C LEU A 435 15.46 -8.33 0.69
N PHE A 436 14.52 -7.38 0.81
CA PHE A 436 14.69 -6.20 1.63
C PHE A 436 14.86 -6.53 3.12
N ALA A 437 14.08 -7.49 3.63
CA ALA A 437 14.19 -7.98 5.01
C ALA A 437 15.58 -8.56 5.31
N ASP A 438 16.13 -9.31 4.34
CA ASP A 438 17.48 -9.87 4.40
C ASP A 438 18.58 -8.82 4.11
N LYS A 439 18.20 -7.57 3.77
CA LYS A 439 19.09 -6.51 3.27
C LYS A 439 19.99 -7.01 2.14
N ALA A 440 19.43 -7.85 1.26
CA ALA A 440 20.15 -8.48 0.16
C ALA A 440 20.78 -7.43 -0.76
N ALA A 441 22.02 -7.69 -1.17
CA ALA A 441 22.74 -6.85 -2.13
C ALA A 441 21.98 -6.77 -3.46
N TRP A 442 22.04 -5.59 -4.10
CA TRP A 442 21.44 -5.34 -5.42
C TRP A 442 21.82 -6.44 -6.43
N GLU A 443 23.11 -6.71 -6.56
CA GLU A 443 23.65 -7.79 -7.38
C GLU A 443 24.12 -8.96 -6.49
N PRO A 444 23.90 -10.22 -6.89
CA PRO A 444 23.05 -10.64 -8.02
C PRO A 444 21.56 -10.75 -7.64
N HIS A 445 21.22 -10.77 -6.35
CA HIS A 445 19.93 -11.26 -5.85
C HIS A 445 18.72 -10.44 -6.33
N VAL A 446 18.77 -9.12 -6.12
CA VAL A 446 17.64 -8.23 -6.43
C VAL A 446 17.54 -8.04 -7.94
N THR A 447 18.66 -7.88 -8.63
CA THR A 447 18.70 -7.79 -10.09
C THR A 447 18.14 -9.06 -10.75
N THR A 448 18.44 -10.26 -10.21
CA THR A 448 17.85 -11.52 -10.71
C THR A 448 16.33 -11.49 -10.59
N LEU A 449 15.78 -11.17 -9.41
CA LEU A 449 14.34 -11.10 -9.20
C LEU A 449 13.68 -10.06 -10.13
N LEU A 450 14.25 -8.86 -10.24
CA LEU A 450 13.67 -7.80 -11.04
C LEU A 450 13.76 -8.09 -12.54
N ASN A 451 14.81 -8.77 -13.01
CA ASN A 451 14.89 -9.25 -14.40
C ASN A 451 13.84 -10.32 -14.71
N GLU A 452 13.45 -11.14 -13.73
CA GLU A 452 12.31 -12.07 -13.88
C GLU A 452 10.97 -11.31 -13.90
N ILE A 453 10.80 -10.31 -13.03
CA ILE A 453 9.55 -9.52 -12.96
C ILE A 453 9.35 -8.72 -14.25
N PHE A 454 10.38 -8.01 -14.71
CA PHE A 454 10.34 -7.14 -15.87
C PHE A 454 10.86 -7.81 -17.16
N GLU A 455 10.90 -9.14 -17.19
CA GLU A 455 11.34 -9.90 -18.37
C GLU A 455 10.59 -9.44 -19.63
N LEU A 456 11.33 -9.11 -20.69
CA LEU A 456 10.74 -8.75 -21.97
C LEU A 456 10.49 -10.00 -22.80
N ASP A 457 9.28 -10.12 -23.35
CA ASP A 457 8.94 -11.22 -24.23
C ASP A 457 9.77 -11.18 -25.52
N ARG A 458 10.00 -12.33 -26.15
CA ARG A 458 10.69 -12.41 -27.45
C ARG A 458 9.97 -11.63 -28.56
N ASP A 459 8.64 -11.49 -28.44
CA ASP A 459 7.79 -10.75 -29.38
C ASP A 459 7.45 -9.34 -28.85
N VAL A 460 8.27 -8.79 -27.95
CA VAL A 460 8.04 -7.48 -27.33
C VAL A 460 7.90 -6.39 -28.40
N LYS A 461 6.90 -5.53 -28.19
CA LYS A 461 6.57 -4.41 -29.07
C LYS A 461 6.99 -3.09 -28.42
N PRO A 462 7.24 -2.04 -29.22
CA PRO A 462 7.30 -0.68 -28.72
C PRO A 462 6.02 -0.29 -27.98
N SER A 463 6.13 0.74 -27.15
CA SER A 463 5.03 1.22 -26.31
C SER A 463 3.83 1.67 -27.14
N ASN A 464 2.61 1.43 -26.66
CA ASN A 464 1.37 1.86 -27.30
C ASN A 464 0.32 2.28 -26.27
N HIS A 465 -0.80 2.85 -26.71
CA HIS A 465 -1.87 3.30 -25.82
C HIS A 465 -3.09 2.36 -25.79
N PHE A 466 -2.95 1.14 -26.31
CA PHE A 466 -4.06 0.18 -26.37
C PHE A 466 -3.97 -0.78 -25.20
N VAL A 467 -4.94 -0.70 -24.28
CA VAL A 467 -4.98 -1.48 -23.04
C VAL A 467 -5.34 -2.93 -23.37
N ASP A 468 -6.64 -3.20 -23.48
CA ASP A 468 -7.18 -4.50 -23.81
C ASP A 468 -7.94 -4.50 -25.14
N GLU A 469 -7.97 -3.38 -25.86
CA GLU A 469 -8.53 -3.27 -27.21
C GLU A 469 -7.76 -4.14 -28.21
N GLU A 470 -6.43 -4.15 -28.10
CA GLU A 470 -5.53 -4.91 -28.97
C GLU A 470 -5.13 -6.26 -28.37
N ILE A 471 -5.78 -6.67 -27.28
CA ILE A 471 -5.71 -8.05 -26.83
C ILE A 471 -6.46 -8.91 -27.83
N ILE A 472 -5.70 -9.46 -28.76
CA ILE A 472 -6.20 -10.41 -29.74
C ILE A 472 -6.06 -11.79 -29.12
N SER A 473 -7.11 -12.62 -29.23
CA SER A 473 -7.13 -13.99 -28.72
C SER A 473 -5.88 -14.79 -29.10
N PHE A 474 -5.26 -14.55 -30.26
CA PHE A 474 -4.02 -15.22 -30.65
C PHE A 474 -2.81 -14.93 -29.75
N VAL A 475 -2.76 -13.78 -29.08
CA VAL A 475 -1.67 -13.43 -28.13
C VAL A 475 -1.71 -14.37 -26.93
N TYR A 476 -2.91 -14.87 -26.62
CA TYR A 476 -3.23 -15.79 -25.55
C TYR A 476 -3.72 -17.14 -26.08
N GLN A 477 -3.42 -17.50 -27.32
CA GLN A 477 -3.56 -18.87 -27.79
C GLN A 477 -2.15 -19.45 -27.89
N ASP A 478 -1.97 -20.68 -27.41
CA ASP A 478 -0.72 -21.40 -27.56
C ASP A 478 -0.33 -21.43 -29.04
N ARG A 479 0.67 -20.63 -29.42
CA ARG A 479 1.36 -20.92 -30.67
C ARG A 479 2.19 -22.18 -30.41
N PRO A 480 2.01 -23.25 -31.20
CA PRO A 480 2.85 -24.42 -31.05
C PRO A 480 4.32 -23.97 -31.16
N GLN A 481 5.15 -24.44 -30.22
CA GLN A 481 6.59 -24.31 -30.34
C GLN A 481 6.96 -24.76 -31.76
N SER A 482 7.51 -23.85 -32.55
CA SER A 482 7.93 -24.14 -33.92
C SER A 482 9.06 -25.15 -33.85
N GLY A 483 8.71 -26.44 -33.85
CA GLY A 483 9.60 -27.52 -34.19
C GLY A 483 10.13 -27.24 -35.60
N LEU A 484 11.45 -27.36 -35.74
CA LEU A 484 12.12 -27.30 -37.02
C LEU A 484 11.42 -28.23 -38.02
N PHE A 485 10.66 -27.68 -38.95
CA PHE A 485 10.39 -28.37 -40.20
C PHE A 485 11.64 -28.21 -41.06
N SER A 486 12.54 -29.18 -40.93
CA SER A 486 13.59 -29.43 -41.91
C SER A 486 12.94 -29.66 -43.27
N PHE A 487 13.15 -28.74 -44.20
CA PHE A 487 12.94 -29.00 -45.62
C PHE A 487 13.98 -30.02 -46.06
N HIS A 488 13.61 -31.30 -46.08
CA HIS A 488 14.32 -32.31 -46.85
C HIS A 488 13.33 -33.10 -47.71
N ASN A 489 13.67 -33.12 -49.00
CA ASN A 489 13.21 -34.02 -50.06
C ASN A 489 11.86 -33.74 -50.71
N LEU A 490 11.91 -32.96 -51.80
CA LEU A 490 11.30 -33.39 -53.07
C LEU A 490 12.36 -33.24 -54.17
N ARG A 491 12.78 -34.40 -54.71
CA ARG A 491 13.38 -34.56 -56.03
C ARG A 491 12.28 -34.88 -57.02
#